data_AF-A0A7C3NM62-F1
#
_entry.id   AF-A0A7C3NM62-F1
#
_cell.length_a   1.000
_cell.length_b   1.000
_cell.length_c   1.000
_cell.angle_alpha   90.00
_cell.angle_beta   90.00
_cell.angle_gamma   90.00
#
_symmetry.space_group_name_H-M   'P 1'
#
loop_
_entity.id
_entity.type
_entity.pdbx_description
1 polymer ?
#
loop_
_entity_poly.entity_id
_entity_poly.type
_entity_poly.pdbx_seq_one_letter_code
_entity_poly.pdbx_strand_id
1 'polypeptide(L)'
;MATACATRRTRCPEESSMFKVQSSTFKVQGSRLKHPEPGTRNPELGTRNIEPGTRNPERVTPGARRLALGVTLVEMIVVIAITGIVAAGVAIFIRRPVEGYVDAARRAELSDIADTALRRITRDLRAALPNSIRVDASGKYIEFLQTSGGGRYRAELDSGGGGDVLDFTGADSVFDVIGPVPTVSGGEFLVVYNLGAGSDPANAYASPPNNNRQAIAGIAGSTVTLSAAKLFPFASPGRRFQVVQYPVTYACEGGVLRRYWAYPVSPAQPVPPAGGNSALLATNVNNATCNFSYATAGAGGRTGVVALTLEVSQSNETVRLFQQVHVSNVP
;
A
#
# COMPACT_ATOMS: atom_id res chain seq x y z
N MET A 1 68.79 -19.76 -17.06
CA MET A 1 68.73 -21.11 -16.44
C MET A 1 67.37 -21.22 -15.75
N ALA A 2 66.37 -21.86 -16.36
CA ALA A 2 66.21 -23.33 -16.39
C ALA A 2 66.01 -23.86 -14.95
N THR A 3 64.93 -24.52 -14.52
CA THR A 3 63.84 -25.24 -15.20
C THR A 3 62.76 -25.61 -14.17
N ALA A 4 61.52 -25.77 -14.68
CA ALA A 4 60.33 -26.54 -14.27
C ALA A 4 60.44 -27.56 -13.09
N CYS A 5 59.38 -28.03 -12.43
CA CYS A 5 58.16 -28.59 -13.02
C CYS A 5 57.06 -28.96 -11.99
N ALA A 6 55.82 -28.91 -12.48
CA ALA A 6 54.52 -29.44 -12.07
C ALA A 6 54.45 -30.53 -10.98
N THR A 7 53.41 -30.58 -10.15
CA THR A 7 52.09 -31.21 -10.37
C THR A 7 51.31 -31.07 -9.04
N ARG A 8 49.98 -30.99 -8.91
CA ARG A 8 48.89 -31.84 -9.44
C ARG A 8 47.55 -31.21 -9.04
N ARG A 9 46.55 -31.36 -9.92
CA ARG A 9 45.13 -31.03 -9.72
C ARG A 9 44.55 -31.79 -8.51
N THR A 10 43.87 -31.09 -7.62
CA THR A 10 42.82 -31.67 -6.75
C THR A 10 41.52 -30.92 -6.99
N ARG A 11 40.59 -31.61 -7.66
CA ARG A 11 39.17 -31.27 -7.73
C ARG A 11 38.59 -31.37 -6.32
N CYS A 12 38.04 -30.28 -5.80
CA CYS A 12 37.07 -30.35 -4.73
C CYS A 12 35.70 -30.67 -5.36
N PRO A 13 34.90 -31.60 -4.80
CA PRO A 13 33.55 -31.84 -5.29
C PRO A 13 32.63 -30.70 -4.83
N GLU A 14 32.01 -30.00 -5.79
CA GLU A 14 30.85 -29.15 -5.54
C GLU A 14 29.67 -30.05 -5.16
N GLU A 15 29.33 -30.05 -3.88
CA GLU A 15 28.12 -30.65 -3.36
C GLU A 15 26.93 -29.77 -3.78
N SER A 16 26.31 -30.13 -4.90
CA SER A 16 25.11 -29.49 -5.41
C SER A 16 23.92 -29.83 -4.49
N SER A 17 23.67 -29.00 -3.48
CA SER A 17 22.45 -29.11 -2.68
C SER A 17 21.25 -28.63 -3.51
N MET A 18 20.58 -29.60 -4.12
CA MET A 18 19.33 -29.41 -4.85
C MET A 18 18.22 -29.08 -3.85
N PHE A 19 17.97 -27.78 -3.61
CA PHE A 19 16.85 -27.32 -2.79
C PHE A 19 15.54 -27.48 -3.59
N LYS A 20 14.91 -28.67 -3.47
CA LYS A 20 13.56 -28.91 -3.97
C LYS A 20 12.56 -28.14 -3.11
N VAL A 21 12.08 -27.00 -3.61
CA VAL A 21 10.88 -26.34 -3.08
C VAL A 21 9.67 -27.19 -3.48
N GLN A 22 9.19 -28.03 -2.56
CA GLN A 22 7.86 -28.63 -2.69
C GLN A 22 6.81 -27.54 -2.44
N SER A 23 5.97 -27.30 -3.44
CA SER A 23 4.78 -26.46 -3.35
C SER A 23 3.75 -27.14 -2.43
N SER A 24 3.75 -26.78 -1.15
CA SER A 24 2.64 -27.13 -0.26
C SER A 24 1.45 -26.22 -0.57
N THR A 25 0.37 -26.85 -1.05
CA THR A 25 -0.89 -26.17 -1.31
C THR A 25 -1.61 -26.00 0.02
N PHE A 26 -1.61 -24.77 0.56
CA PHE A 26 -2.29 -24.45 1.80
C PHE A 26 -3.80 -24.27 1.53
N LYS A 27 -4.61 -25.29 1.84
CA LYS A 27 -6.08 -25.17 1.84
C LYS A 27 -6.50 -24.39 3.08
N VAL A 28 -6.97 -23.16 2.88
CA VAL A 28 -7.67 -22.37 3.91
C VAL A 28 -9.07 -22.98 4.08
N GLN A 29 -9.29 -23.66 5.19
CA GLN A 29 -10.60 -24.15 5.59
C GLN A 29 -11.33 -23.03 6.33
N GLY A 30 -12.29 -22.40 5.66
CA GLY A 30 -13.09 -21.31 6.23
C GLY A 30 -13.99 -21.82 7.36
N SER A 31 -13.62 -21.54 8.60
CA SER A 31 -14.47 -21.69 9.77
C SER A 31 -15.48 -20.54 9.82
N ARG A 32 -16.74 -20.87 9.52
CA ARG A 32 -17.90 -19.97 9.57
C ARG A 32 -18.27 -19.71 11.03
N LEU A 33 -17.78 -18.61 11.60
CA LEU A 33 -18.27 -18.09 12.87
C LEU A 33 -19.71 -17.57 12.69
N LYS A 34 -20.68 -18.22 13.37
CA LYS A 34 -22.05 -17.71 13.48
C LYS A 34 -22.11 -16.66 14.60
N HIS A 35 -22.39 -15.41 14.23
CA HIS A 35 -22.88 -14.39 15.16
C HIS A 35 -24.36 -14.64 15.49
N PRO A 36 -24.82 -14.43 16.73
CA PRO A 36 -26.23 -14.28 17.03
C PRO A 36 -26.65 -12.80 16.92
N GLU A 37 -27.68 -12.52 16.13
CA GLU A 37 -28.40 -11.24 16.15
C GLU A 37 -29.55 -11.27 17.19
N PRO A 38 -29.97 -10.11 17.72
CA PRO A 38 -31.01 -10.01 18.75
C PRO A 38 -32.41 -9.83 18.14
N GLY A 39 -33.34 -10.73 18.47
CA GLY A 39 -34.74 -10.68 18.05
C GLY A 39 -35.69 -10.26 19.17
N THR A 40 -36.56 -9.31 18.86
CA THR A 40 -37.47 -8.55 19.73
C THR A 40 -38.72 -9.33 20.18
N ARG A 41 -39.28 -8.95 21.34
CA ARG A 41 -40.55 -9.40 21.92
C ARG A 41 -41.77 -8.96 21.09
N ASN A 42 -42.80 -9.81 21.07
CA ASN A 42 -44.20 -9.40 21.30
C ASN A 42 -45.05 -10.61 21.73
N PRO A 43 -45.96 -10.50 22.72
CA PRO A 43 -46.93 -11.54 23.03
C PRO A 43 -48.31 -11.26 22.40
N GLU A 44 -48.94 -12.31 21.88
CA GLU A 44 -50.28 -12.29 21.28
C GLU A 44 -51.42 -12.26 22.32
N LEU A 45 -52.53 -11.67 21.89
CA LEU A 45 -53.80 -11.47 22.60
C LEU A 45 -54.73 -12.66 22.32
N GLY A 46 -55.18 -13.37 23.35
CA GLY A 46 -56.15 -14.48 23.24
C GLY A 46 -57.37 -14.23 24.12
N THR A 47 -58.56 -14.19 23.50
CA THR A 47 -59.86 -13.80 24.03
C THR A 47 -60.50 -14.83 24.98
N ARG A 48 -61.18 -14.33 26.02
CA ARG A 48 -61.95 -15.08 27.03
C ARG A 48 -63.27 -15.62 26.46
N ASN A 49 -63.63 -16.85 26.85
CA ASN A 49 -65.01 -17.32 26.96
C ASN A 49 -65.25 -17.84 28.39
N ILE A 50 -66.37 -17.46 28.99
CA ILE A 50 -66.79 -17.84 30.35
C ILE A 50 -68.05 -18.70 30.21
N GLU A 51 -68.01 -19.93 30.72
CA GLU A 51 -69.20 -20.71 31.06
C GLU A 51 -69.27 -20.93 32.58
N PRO A 52 -70.47 -20.95 33.19
CA PRO A 52 -70.64 -20.98 34.64
C PRO A 52 -70.84 -22.42 35.15
N GLY A 53 -69.88 -22.91 35.95
CA GLY A 53 -69.97 -24.16 36.69
C GLY A 53 -70.10 -23.91 38.20
N THR A 54 -71.16 -24.43 38.78
CA THR A 54 -71.66 -24.26 40.15
C THR A 54 -70.66 -24.61 41.27
N ARG A 55 -70.60 -23.72 42.28
CA ARG A 55 -69.85 -23.87 43.54
C ARG A 55 -70.45 -24.96 44.44
N ASN A 56 -69.61 -25.85 44.93
CA ASN A 56 -69.74 -26.47 46.25
C ASN A 56 -68.50 -26.12 47.08
N PRO A 57 -68.63 -25.73 48.36
CA PRO A 57 -67.48 -25.44 49.21
C PRO A 57 -67.10 -26.69 49.99
N GLU A 58 -65.83 -27.12 49.94
CA GLU A 58 -65.26 -27.77 51.13
C GLU A 58 -63.74 -27.62 51.23
N ARG A 59 -63.35 -27.26 52.46
CA ARG A 59 -62.07 -27.47 53.14
C ARG A 59 -60.82 -26.86 52.52
N VAL A 60 -60.60 -25.61 52.92
CA VAL A 60 -59.28 -24.97 52.96
C VAL A 60 -58.45 -25.61 54.08
N THR A 61 -57.41 -26.36 53.71
CA THR A 61 -56.22 -26.55 54.54
C THR A 61 -55.44 -25.22 54.57
N PRO A 62 -55.02 -24.70 55.75
CA PRO A 62 -54.30 -23.45 55.80
C PRO A 62 -52.91 -23.60 55.17
N GLY A 63 -52.61 -22.69 54.25
CA GLY A 63 -51.42 -22.70 53.44
C GLY A 63 -50.12 -22.59 54.22
N ALA A 64 -49.07 -23.17 53.63
CA ALA A 64 -47.70 -22.75 53.86
C ALA A 64 -47.58 -21.28 53.42
N ARG A 65 -47.82 -20.36 54.36
CA ARG A 65 -47.43 -18.96 54.22
C ARG A 65 -45.92 -18.95 54.01
N ARG A 66 -45.47 -18.56 52.81
CA ARG A 66 -44.15 -17.96 52.66
C ARG A 66 -44.17 -16.70 53.54
N LEU A 67 -43.62 -16.82 54.73
CA LEU A 67 -43.34 -15.69 55.60
C LEU A 67 -42.30 -14.85 54.85
N ALA A 68 -42.73 -13.73 54.28
CA ALA A 68 -41.81 -12.67 53.92
C ALA A 68 -41.23 -12.13 55.24
N LEU A 69 -40.09 -12.69 55.63
CA LEU A 69 -39.26 -12.17 56.72
C LEU A 69 -38.77 -10.78 56.29
N GLY A 70 -39.15 -9.76 57.06
CA GLY A 70 -38.67 -8.40 56.84
C GLY A 70 -37.18 -8.30 57.14
N VAL A 71 -36.44 -7.64 56.26
CA VAL A 71 -35.00 -7.37 56.43
C VAL A 71 -34.81 -6.34 57.55
N THR A 72 -33.85 -6.58 58.46
CA THR A 72 -33.57 -5.62 59.55
C THR A 72 -32.73 -4.45 59.05
N LEU A 73 -32.84 -3.29 59.71
CA LEU A 73 -32.04 -2.11 59.37
C LEU A 73 -30.53 -2.41 59.48
N VAL A 74 -30.13 -3.22 60.46
CA VAL A 74 -28.73 -3.64 60.65
C VAL A 74 -28.25 -4.51 59.49
N GLU A 75 -29.09 -5.44 59.01
CA GLU A 75 -28.77 -6.31 57.88
C GLU A 75 -28.57 -5.49 56.60
N MET A 76 -29.41 -4.48 56.34
CA MET A 76 -29.21 -3.56 55.21
C MET A 76 -27.93 -2.74 55.34
N ILE A 77 -27.58 -2.25 56.54
CA ILE A 77 -26.33 -1.49 56.76
C ILE A 77 -25.11 -2.37 56.44
N VAL A 78 -25.07 -3.59 56.96
CA VAL A 78 -23.94 -4.52 56.75
C VAL A 78 -23.80 -4.88 55.27
N VAL A 79 -24.91 -5.10 54.55
CA VAL A 79 -24.89 -5.39 53.11
C VAL A 79 -24.32 -4.22 52.31
N ILE A 80 -24.77 -2.99 52.56
CA ILE A 80 -24.26 -1.81 51.85
C ILE A 80 -22.76 -1.59 52.16
N ALA A 81 -22.35 -1.78 53.41
CA ALA A 81 -20.95 -1.65 53.81
C ALA A 81 -20.05 -2.69 53.10
N ILE A 82 -20.43 -3.97 53.11
CA ILE A 82 -19.68 -5.04 52.47
C ILE A 82 -19.64 -4.86 50.95
N THR A 83 -20.77 -4.53 50.32
CA THR A 83 -20.82 -4.30 48.87
C THR A 83 -19.97 -3.11 48.45
N GLY A 84 -19.92 -2.04 49.26
CA GLY A 84 -19.01 -0.91 49.03
C GLY A 84 -17.53 -1.32 49.03
N ILE A 85 -17.10 -2.11 50.03
CA ILE A 85 -15.71 -2.60 50.14
C ILE A 85 -15.36 -3.51 48.96
N VAL A 86 -16.23 -4.45 48.62
CA VAL A 86 -16.01 -5.39 47.51
C VAL A 86 -15.97 -4.65 46.17
N ALA A 87 -16.91 -3.72 45.93
CA ALA A 87 -16.94 -2.91 44.71
C ALA A 87 -15.68 -2.06 44.54
N ALA A 88 -15.18 -1.45 45.63
CA ALA A 88 -13.93 -0.69 45.62
C ALA A 88 -12.72 -1.59 45.29
N GLY A 89 -12.68 -2.80 45.85
CA GLY A 89 -11.64 -3.80 45.52
C GLY A 89 -11.67 -4.19 44.05
N VAL A 90 -12.86 -4.57 43.54
CA VAL A 90 -13.05 -4.99 42.14
C VAL A 90 -12.70 -3.87 41.15
N ALA A 91 -13.03 -2.60 41.46
CA ALA A 91 -12.72 -1.47 40.60
C ALA A 91 -11.22 -1.32 40.32
N ILE A 92 -10.36 -1.57 41.32
CA ILE A 92 -8.90 -1.50 41.16
C ILE A 92 -8.39 -2.62 40.23
N PHE A 93 -8.96 -3.82 40.36
CA PHE A 93 -8.56 -4.97 39.55
C PHE A 93 -9.05 -4.90 38.10
N ILE A 94 -10.19 -4.24 37.83
CA ILE A 94 -10.71 -4.08 36.46
C ILE A 94 -10.01 -2.94 35.71
N ARG A 95 -9.59 -1.88 36.42
CA ARG A 95 -9.01 -0.70 35.79
C ARG A 95 -7.75 -1.01 34.97
N ARG A 96 -6.81 -1.78 35.52
CA ARG A 96 -5.53 -2.10 34.84
C ARG A 96 -5.72 -2.93 33.55
N PRO A 97 -6.52 -4.02 33.53
CA PRO A 97 -6.82 -4.74 32.30
C PRO A 97 -7.52 -3.89 31.23
N VAL A 98 -8.44 -3.00 31.63
CA VAL A 98 -9.13 -2.11 30.69
C VAL A 98 -8.18 -1.07 30.09
N GLU A 99 -7.37 -0.41 30.93
CA GLU A 99 -6.33 0.53 30.48
C GLU A 99 -5.34 -0.17 29.52
N GLY A 100 -4.85 -1.36 29.89
CA GLY A 100 -3.96 -2.13 29.02
C GLY A 100 -4.60 -2.57 27.70
N TYR A 101 -5.90 -2.87 27.67
CA TYR A 101 -6.61 -3.17 26.44
C TYR A 101 -6.72 -1.94 25.53
N VAL A 102 -7.06 -0.77 26.10
CA VAL A 102 -7.16 0.49 25.34
C VAL A 102 -5.80 0.90 24.76
N ASP A 103 -4.72 0.76 25.54
CA ASP A 103 -3.37 1.06 25.08
C ASP A 103 -2.94 0.09 23.96
N ALA A 104 -3.22 -1.20 24.11
CA ALA A 104 -2.93 -2.19 23.06
C ALA A 104 -3.71 -1.92 21.76
N ALA A 105 -4.98 -1.51 21.88
CA ALA A 105 -5.82 -1.16 20.72
C ALA A 105 -5.27 0.09 19.99
N ARG A 106 -4.86 1.12 20.75
CA ARG A 106 -4.25 2.33 20.18
C ARG A 106 -2.94 2.02 19.45
N ARG A 107 -2.10 1.17 20.03
CA ARG A 107 -0.85 0.72 19.38
C ARG A 107 -1.10 0.03 18.05
N ALA A 108 -2.11 -0.83 18.02
CA ALA A 108 -2.50 -1.55 16.82
C ALA A 108 -2.95 -0.58 15.73
N GLU A 109 -3.80 0.39 16.05
CA GLU A 109 -4.26 1.42 15.11
C GLU A 109 -3.10 2.23 14.53
N LEU A 110 -2.17 2.71 15.37
CA LEU A 110 -0.99 3.45 14.92
C LEU A 110 -0.09 2.62 14.00
N SER A 111 0.07 1.34 14.32
CA SER A 111 0.84 0.40 13.51
C SER A 111 0.16 0.16 12.17
N ASP A 112 -1.16 -0.05 12.14
CA ASP A 112 -1.94 -0.30 10.93
C ASP A 112 -1.95 0.90 9.98
N ILE A 113 -2.08 2.12 10.51
CA ILE A 113 -1.97 3.38 9.73
C ILE A 113 -0.60 3.46 9.06
N ALA A 114 0.48 3.24 9.83
CA ALA A 114 1.84 3.33 9.32
C ALA A 114 2.10 2.22 8.27
N ASP A 115 1.76 0.97 8.55
CA ASP A 115 1.93 -0.17 7.64
C ASP A 115 1.16 0.04 6.32
N THR A 116 -0.09 0.49 6.41
CA THR A 116 -0.93 0.74 5.22
C THR A 116 -0.32 1.83 4.34
N ALA A 117 0.17 2.91 4.94
CA ALA A 117 0.84 3.99 4.23
C ALA A 117 2.12 3.49 3.54
N LEU A 118 2.98 2.75 4.26
CA LEU A 118 4.23 2.22 3.72
C LEU A 118 4.01 1.20 2.60
N ARG A 119 3.02 0.32 2.73
CA ARG A 119 2.64 -0.65 1.69
C ARG A 119 2.09 0.05 0.45
N ARG A 120 1.35 1.15 0.60
CA ARG A 120 0.89 1.96 -0.53
C ARG A 120 2.07 2.60 -1.26
N ILE A 121 2.98 3.26 -0.54
CA ILE A 121 4.19 3.86 -1.12
C ILE A 121 5.02 2.81 -1.86
N THR A 122 5.24 1.65 -1.24
CA THR A 122 6.02 0.55 -1.83
C THR A 122 5.42 0.06 -3.14
N ARG A 123 4.08 -0.05 -3.23
CA ARG A 123 3.42 -0.45 -4.48
C ARG A 123 3.59 0.58 -5.58
N ASP A 124 3.42 1.86 -5.28
CA ASP A 124 3.57 2.91 -6.29
C ASP A 124 5.03 3.03 -6.78
N LEU A 125 6.01 2.93 -5.87
CA LEU A 125 7.44 2.98 -6.22
C LEU A 125 7.88 1.83 -7.14
N ARG A 126 7.25 0.65 -7.03
CA ARG A 126 7.51 -0.47 -7.95
C ARG A 126 7.02 -0.20 -9.37
N ALA A 127 6.07 0.73 -9.54
CA ALA A 127 5.56 1.17 -10.83
C ALA A 127 6.20 2.50 -11.30
N ALA A 128 7.28 2.95 -10.65
CA ALA A 128 8.01 4.13 -11.08
C ALA A 128 8.72 3.89 -12.41
N LEU A 129 8.75 4.91 -13.26
CA LEU A 129 9.58 4.92 -14.46
C LEU A 129 11.06 4.75 -14.04
N PRO A 130 11.82 3.85 -14.67
CA PRO A 130 13.24 3.70 -14.40
C PRO A 130 13.98 5.04 -14.43
N ASN A 131 14.88 5.29 -13.48
CA ASN A 131 15.65 6.53 -13.35
C ASN A 131 14.80 7.82 -13.18
N SER A 132 13.55 7.71 -12.72
CA SER A 132 12.67 8.87 -12.43
C SER A 132 12.50 9.21 -10.95
N ILE A 133 12.96 8.33 -10.04
CA ILE A 133 12.85 8.58 -8.61
C ILE A 133 13.84 9.67 -8.22
N ARG A 134 13.35 10.69 -7.52
CA ARG A 134 14.14 11.76 -6.92
C ARG A 134 13.60 12.11 -5.54
N VAL A 135 14.51 12.52 -4.67
CA VAL A 135 14.20 12.98 -3.32
C VAL A 135 14.74 14.40 -3.19
N ASP A 136 13.96 15.28 -2.58
CA ASP A 136 14.36 16.66 -2.38
C ASP A 136 15.49 16.77 -1.33
N ALA A 137 16.14 17.93 -1.26
CA ALA A 137 17.27 18.14 -0.36
C ALA A 137 16.92 17.98 1.13
N SER A 138 15.66 18.22 1.53
CA SER A 138 15.21 18.02 2.92
C SER A 138 14.89 16.57 3.27
N GLY A 139 14.78 15.69 2.26
CA GLY A 139 14.36 14.29 2.45
C GLY A 139 12.91 14.14 2.85
N LYS A 140 12.05 15.15 2.63
CA LYS A 140 10.63 15.13 3.02
C LYS A 140 9.69 14.86 1.85
N TYR A 141 10.21 14.97 0.62
CA TYR A 141 9.47 14.78 -0.61
C TYR A 141 10.20 13.77 -1.49
N ILE A 142 9.54 12.65 -1.77
CA ILE A 142 9.95 11.72 -2.82
C ILE A 142 9.01 11.87 -4.01
N GLU A 143 9.57 12.03 -5.20
CA GLU A 143 8.84 12.14 -6.46
C GLU A 143 9.30 11.07 -7.45
N PHE A 144 8.36 10.58 -8.25
CA PHE A 144 8.63 9.70 -9.39
C PHE A 144 7.54 9.84 -10.45
N LEU A 145 7.85 9.40 -11.67
CA LEU A 145 6.86 9.30 -12.74
C LEU A 145 6.21 7.93 -12.69
N GLN A 146 4.90 7.86 -12.43
CA GLN A 146 4.18 6.60 -12.34
C GLN A 146 3.87 6.04 -13.74
N THR A 147 4.13 4.76 -13.94
CA THR A 147 3.84 4.05 -15.20
C THR A 147 2.53 3.25 -15.10
N SER A 148 1.75 3.19 -16.19
CA SER A 148 0.65 2.23 -16.39
C SER A 148 1.14 0.90 -16.97
N GLY A 149 2.31 0.92 -17.60
CA GLY A 149 2.90 -0.23 -18.26
C GLY A 149 3.88 0.20 -19.34
N GLY A 150 3.91 -0.56 -20.42
CA GLY A 150 4.81 -0.35 -21.54
C GLY A 150 4.65 -1.46 -22.57
N GLY A 151 5.44 -1.40 -23.63
CA GLY A 151 5.40 -2.37 -24.71
C GLY A 151 6.74 -2.51 -25.39
N ARG A 152 6.80 -3.43 -26.36
CA ARG A 152 7.95 -3.56 -27.26
C ARG A 152 7.60 -2.83 -28.56
N TYR A 153 8.34 -1.79 -28.92
CA TYR A 153 8.15 -1.14 -30.21
C TYR A 153 8.74 -2.01 -31.33
N ARG A 154 8.20 -1.88 -32.54
CA ARG A 154 8.76 -2.48 -33.74
C ARG A 154 10.03 -1.73 -34.13
N ALA A 155 11.13 -2.46 -34.25
CA ALA A 155 12.43 -1.91 -34.64
C ALA A 155 12.84 -2.29 -36.08
N GLU A 156 12.14 -3.25 -36.68
CA GLU A 156 12.42 -3.79 -38.02
C GLU A 156 11.11 -4.13 -38.71
N LEU A 157 11.10 -4.03 -40.05
CA LEU A 157 10.00 -4.48 -40.90
C LEU A 157 9.85 -6.01 -40.82
N ASP A 158 8.66 -6.50 -41.16
CA ASP A 158 8.47 -7.94 -41.34
C ASP A 158 9.14 -8.46 -42.63
N SER A 159 9.09 -9.77 -42.85
CA SER A 159 9.69 -10.43 -44.02
C SER A 159 9.09 -9.98 -45.37
N GLY A 160 7.89 -9.41 -45.35
CA GLY A 160 7.23 -8.83 -46.52
C GLY A 160 7.46 -7.33 -46.69
N GLY A 161 8.27 -6.71 -45.82
CA GLY A 161 8.50 -5.27 -45.80
C GLY A 161 7.38 -4.45 -45.15
N GLY A 162 6.47 -5.10 -44.43
CA GLY A 162 5.35 -4.46 -43.73
C GLY A 162 5.63 -4.06 -42.28
N GLY A 163 4.70 -3.27 -41.73
CA GLY A 163 4.74 -2.75 -40.36
C GLY A 163 5.40 -1.38 -40.25
N ASP A 164 5.11 -0.69 -39.15
CA ASP A 164 5.60 0.66 -38.88
C ASP A 164 6.68 0.67 -37.78
N VAL A 165 7.90 1.09 -38.12
CA VAL A 165 9.08 1.02 -37.25
C VAL A 165 9.24 2.35 -36.54
N LEU A 166 9.47 2.32 -35.22
CA LEU A 166 9.81 3.54 -34.49
C LEU A 166 11.18 4.08 -34.95
N ASP A 167 11.19 5.23 -35.61
CA ASP A 167 12.40 5.86 -36.13
C ASP A 167 13.14 6.65 -35.03
N PHE A 168 14.45 6.42 -34.95
CA PHE A 168 15.38 7.11 -34.04
C PHE A 168 16.35 8.02 -34.80
N THR A 169 16.15 8.22 -36.11
CA THR A 169 16.95 9.11 -36.97
C THR A 169 16.19 10.38 -37.36
N GLY A 170 14.87 10.31 -37.44
CA GLY A 170 13.95 11.44 -37.65
C GLY A 170 12.90 11.56 -36.54
N ALA A 171 12.15 12.67 -36.57
CA ALA A 171 11.00 12.82 -35.68
C ALA A 171 9.86 11.92 -36.18
N ASP A 172 9.38 11.04 -35.30
CA ASP A 172 8.36 10.05 -35.63
C ASP A 172 7.07 10.30 -34.83
N SER A 173 5.92 10.02 -35.42
CA SER A 173 4.60 10.21 -34.80
C SER A 173 3.74 8.95 -34.75
N VAL A 174 4.12 7.89 -35.45
CA VAL A 174 3.33 6.65 -35.52
C VAL A 174 4.28 5.47 -35.57
N PHE A 175 4.00 4.40 -34.83
CA PHE A 175 4.77 3.17 -34.91
C PHE A 175 3.96 1.98 -34.39
N ASP A 176 4.36 0.77 -34.73
CA ASP A 176 3.73 -0.46 -34.27
C ASP A 176 4.34 -1.03 -32.99
N VAL A 177 3.49 -1.67 -32.19
CA VAL A 177 3.84 -2.44 -30.99
C VAL A 177 3.82 -3.92 -31.30
N ILE A 178 4.82 -4.64 -30.81
CA ILE A 178 4.91 -6.10 -30.88
C ILE A 178 4.43 -6.69 -29.55
N GLY A 179 3.33 -7.45 -29.61
CA GLY A 179 2.74 -8.14 -28.46
C GLY A 179 1.58 -7.36 -27.83
N PRO A 180 1.27 -7.60 -26.54
CA PRO A 180 0.18 -6.93 -25.85
C PRO A 180 0.40 -5.41 -25.82
N VAL A 181 -0.63 -4.66 -26.19
CA VAL A 181 -0.58 -3.21 -26.23
C VAL A 181 -1.09 -2.65 -24.90
N PRO A 182 -0.39 -1.70 -24.26
CA PRO A 182 -0.86 -1.11 -23.02
C PRO A 182 -2.16 -0.35 -23.24
N THR A 183 -3.07 -0.39 -22.27
CA THR A 183 -4.26 0.46 -22.27
C THR A 183 -3.85 1.88 -21.90
N VAL A 184 -4.28 2.85 -22.71
CA VAL A 184 -4.06 4.28 -22.47
C VAL A 184 -5.39 5.00 -22.37
N SER A 185 -5.49 5.91 -21.39
CA SER A 185 -6.71 6.70 -21.15
C SER A 185 -6.69 8.09 -21.81
N GLY A 186 -5.60 8.42 -22.51
CA GLY A 186 -5.35 9.74 -23.10
C GLY A 186 -4.63 10.69 -22.14
N GLY A 187 -3.76 11.55 -22.67
CA GLY A 187 -2.92 12.47 -21.87
C GLY A 187 -1.72 11.81 -21.18
N GLU A 188 -1.54 10.50 -21.35
CA GLU A 188 -0.37 9.75 -20.90
C GLU A 188 0.83 10.00 -21.82
N PHE A 189 2.04 9.89 -21.29
CA PHE A 189 3.28 10.11 -22.03
C PHE A 189 3.98 8.80 -22.38
N LEU A 190 4.50 8.73 -23.59
CA LEU A 190 5.44 7.71 -24.02
C LEU A 190 6.87 8.14 -23.72
N VAL A 191 7.64 7.24 -23.12
CA VAL A 191 9.07 7.42 -22.82
C VAL A 191 9.84 6.21 -23.35
N VAL A 192 11.00 6.45 -23.95
CA VAL A 192 11.91 5.40 -24.41
C VAL A 192 13.27 5.62 -23.76
N TYR A 193 13.80 4.58 -23.11
CA TYR A 193 15.17 4.56 -22.58
C TYR A 193 15.53 5.77 -21.67
N ASN A 194 14.74 5.99 -20.62
CA ASN A 194 14.98 7.09 -19.67
C ASN A 194 16.28 6.90 -18.88
N LEU A 195 17.23 7.83 -19.03
CA LEU A 195 18.50 7.82 -18.31
C LEU A 195 18.48 8.70 -17.05
N GLY A 196 17.46 9.56 -16.92
CA GLY A 196 17.25 10.38 -15.73
C GLY A 196 18.08 11.66 -15.69
N ALA A 197 18.26 12.20 -14.48
CA ALA A 197 18.87 13.51 -14.26
C ALA A 197 20.30 13.60 -14.84
N GLY A 198 20.62 14.74 -15.47
CA GLY A 198 21.94 14.99 -16.07
C GLY A 198 22.17 14.30 -17.42
N SER A 199 21.16 13.61 -17.97
CA SER A 199 21.26 12.87 -19.23
C SER A 199 20.37 13.44 -20.33
N ASP A 200 20.09 14.75 -20.32
CA ASP A 200 19.31 15.42 -21.35
C ASP A 200 19.96 15.20 -22.74
N PRO A 201 19.22 14.85 -23.79
CA PRO A 201 17.75 14.85 -23.89
C PRO A 201 17.05 13.55 -23.45
N ALA A 202 17.75 12.57 -22.88
CA ALA A 202 17.19 11.28 -22.43
C ALA A 202 16.55 11.31 -21.02
N ASN A 203 16.23 12.49 -20.52
CA ASN A 203 15.59 12.73 -19.23
C ASN A 203 14.09 13.07 -19.39
N ALA A 204 13.22 12.25 -18.82
CA ALA A 204 11.78 12.46 -18.88
C ALA A 204 11.30 13.74 -18.17
N TYR A 205 12.03 14.24 -17.16
CA TYR A 205 11.67 15.48 -16.45
C TYR A 205 12.10 16.76 -17.16
N ALA A 206 13.02 16.70 -18.12
CA ALA A 206 13.53 17.89 -18.78
C ALA A 206 12.39 18.70 -19.45
N SER A 207 12.66 19.97 -19.73
CA SER A 207 11.69 20.82 -20.43
C SER A 207 11.68 20.51 -21.92
N PRO A 208 10.53 20.61 -22.60
CA PRO A 208 10.50 20.66 -24.05
C PRO A 208 11.44 21.77 -24.58
N PRO A 209 12.10 21.55 -25.74
CA PRO A 209 12.01 20.38 -26.61
C PRO A 209 12.90 19.19 -26.18
N ASN A 210 13.80 19.37 -25.21
CA ASN A 210 14.83 18.39 -24.81
C ASN A 210 14.35 17.31 -23.84
N ASN A 211 13.04 17.16 -23.66
CA ASN A 211 12.48 16.15 -22.78
C ASN A 211 12.52 14.76 -23.42
N ASN A 212 12.56 13.70 -22.63
CA ASN A 212 12.42 12.33 -23.12
C ASN A 212 10.98 11.81 -22.98
N ARG A 213 9.99 12.63 -23.34
CA ARG A 213 8.56 12.23 -23.26
C ARG A 213 7.74 12.83 -24.39
N GLN A 214 6.74 12.10 -24.87
CA GLN A 214 5.72 12.62 -25.79
C GLN A 214 4.32 12.16 -25.40
N ALA A 215 3.31 13.03 -25.46
CA ALA A 215 1.94 12.63 -25.17
C ALA A 215 1.40 11.71 -26.28
N ILE A 216 0.70 10.65 -25.86
CA ILE A 216 0.07 9.66 -26.74
C ILE A 216 -1.30 10.21 -27.17
N ALA A 217 -1.54 10.27 -28.48
CA ALA A 217 -2.83 10.66 -29.04
C ALA A 217 -3.86 9.52 -28.98
N GLY A 218 -3.40 8.30 -29.22
CA GLY A 218 -4.26 7.13 -29.19
C GLY A 218 -3.52 5.86 -29.57
N ILE A 219 -4.21 4.74 -29.39
CA ILE A 219 -3.76 3.41 -29.77
C ILE A 219 -4.89 2.75 -30.55
N ALA A 220 -4.60 2.29 -31.77
CA ALA A 220 -5.53 1.59 -32.63
C ALA A 220 -4.92 0.26 -33.08
N GLY A 221 -5.49 -0.86 -32.64
CA GLY A 221 -4.87 -2.17 -32.87
C GLY A 221 -3.48 -2.24 -32.22
N SER A 222 -2.45 -2.53 -33.01
CA SER A 222 -1.04 -2.53 -32.59
C SER A 222 -0.35 -1.18 -32.74
N THR A 223 -1.00 -0.19 -33.33
CA THR A 223 -0.36 1.06 -33.73
C THR A 223 -0.54 2.13 -32.66
N VAL A 224 0.56 2.75 -32.25
CA VAL A 224 0.60 3.88 -31.32
C VAL A 224 0.74 5.15 -32.13
N THR A 225 -0.09 6.14 -31.85
CA THR A 225 0.02 7.49 -32.43
C THR A 225 0.38 8.50 -31.36
N LEU A 226 1.42 9.30 -31.61
CA LEU A 226 1.85 10.40 -30.76
C LEU A 226 1.09 11.69 -31.13
N SER A 227 0.85 12.54 -30.14
CA SER A 227 0.19 13.84 -30.32
C SER A 227 0.96 14.82 -31.19
N ALA A 228 2.28 14.67 -31.25
CA ALA A 228 3.16 15.34 -32.20
C ALA A 228 4.38 14.44 -32.48
N ALA A 229 5.01 14.64 -33.63
CA ALA A 229 6.22 13.91 -33.97
C ALA A 229 7.35 14.19 -32.95
N LYS A 230 8.08 13.15 -32.56
CA LYS A 230 9.20 13.24 -31.63
C LYS A 230 10.35 12.36 -32.11
N LEU A 231 11.55 12.94 -32.09
CA LEU A 231 12.79 12.17 -32.16
C LEU A 231 13.17 11.74 -30.73
N PHE A 232 13.04 10.44 -30.44
CA PHE A 232 13.55 9.90 -29.17
C PHE A 232 15.08 9.82 -29.23
N PRO A 233 15.81 10.19 -28.16
CA PRO A 233 17.27 10.31 -28.21
C PRO A 233 18.00 9.01 -28.51
N PHE A 234 17.50 7.90 -27.95
CA PHE A 234 18.17 6.61 -27.97
C PHE A 234 17.17 5.48 -28.05
N ALA A 235 17.51 4.47 -28.85
CA ALA A 235 16.79 3.20 -28.86
C ALA A 235 17.04 2.43 -27.56
N SER A 236 15.98 1.96 -26.90
CA SER A 236 16.11 1.01 -25.79
C SER A 236 16.75 -0.30 -26.29
N PRO A 237 17.80 -0.84 -25.62
CA PRO A 237 18.41 -2.12 -25.98
C PRO A 237 17.41 -3.29 -25.99
N GLY A 238 16.39 -3.22 -25.12
CA GLY A 238 15.31 -4.21 -25.06
C GLY A 238 14.19 -3.96 -26.08
N ARG A 239 14.30 -2.93 -26.92
CA ARG A 239 13.27 -2.43 -27.83
C ARG A 239 11.97 -2.07 -27.09
N ARG A 240 12.09 -1.52 -25.87
CA ARG A 240 10.96 -1.23 -24.99
C ARG A 240 10.68 0.27 -24.88
N PHE A 241 9.40 0.57 -24.67
CA PHE A 241 8.93 1.88 -24.22
C PHE A 241 8.11 1.72 -22.95
N GLN A 242 7.97 2.79 -22.19
CA GLN A 242 7.12 2.89 -21.01
C GLN A 242 6.01 3.92 -21.26
N VAL A 243 4.85 3.66 -20.66
CA VAL A 243 3.73 4.60 -20.62
C VAL A 243 3.66 5.21 -19.23
N VAL A 244 3.85 6.52 -19.16
CA VAL A 244 3.83 7.34 -17.95
C VAL A 244 2.47 8.02 -17.83
N GLN A 245 1.76 7.77 -16.73
CA GLN A 245 0.46 8.40 -16.48
C GLN A 245 0.63 9.84 -15.96
N TYR A 246 1.41 10.00 -14.89
CA TYR A 246 1.59 11.29 -14.20
C TYR A 246 2.72 11.23 -13.18
N PRO A 247 3.23 12.38 -12.72
CA PRO A 247 4.10 12.43 -11.55
C PRO A 247 3.32 12.16 -10.26
N VAL A 248 4.01 11.57 -9.28
CA VAL A 248 3.50 11.28 -7.94
C VAL A 248 4.51 11.76 -6.92
N THR A 249 4.05 12.46 -5.88
CA THR A 249 4.88 12.83 -4.71
C THR A 249 4.28 12.28 -3.43
N TYR A 250 5.14 11.75 -2.56
CA TYR A 250 4.81 11.56 -1.14
C TYR A 250 5.54 12.62 -0.32
N ALA A 251 4.80 13.29 0.56
CA ALA A 251 5.27 14.42 1.34
C ALA A 251 5.06 14.20 2.85
N CYS A 252 6.12 14.35 3.63
CA CYS A 252 6.08 14.49 5.09
C CYS A 252 5.99 15.98 5.43
N GLU A 253 4.78 16.51 5.62
CA GLU A 253 4.56 17.95 5.86
C GLU A 253 3.47 18.18 6.90
N GLY A 254 3.60 19.22 7.72
CA GLY A 254 2.51 19.65 8.61
C GLY A 254 2.00 18.59 9.60
N GLY A 255 2.80 17.58 9.94
CA GLY A 255 2.38 16.50 10.84
C GLY A 255 1.56 15.41 10.13
N VAL A 256 1.60 15.37 8.80
CA VAL A 256 0.89 14.39 7.99
C VAL A 256 1.79 13.79 6.93
N LEU A 257 1.45 12.57 6.50
CA LEU A 257 1.96 11.96 5.28
C LEU A 257 0.90 12.10 4.20
N ARG A 258 1.22 12.82 3.13
CA ARG A 258 0.30 13.11 2.03
C ARG A 258 0.84 12.58 0.71
N ARG A 259 -0.05 12.08 -0.13
CA ARG A 259 0.23 11.72 -1.53
C ARG A 259 -0.34 12.80 -2.44
N TYR A 260 0.45 13.26 -3.39
CA TYR A 260 0.08 14.13 -4.50
C TYR A 260 0.25 13.38 -5.82
N TRP A 261 -0.62 13.60 -6.79
CA TRP A 261 -0.50 12.98 -8.12
C TRP A 261 -1.20 13.79 -9.21
N ALA A 262 -0.89 13.50 -10.48
CA ALA A 262 -1.51 14.13 -11.64
C ALA A 262 -1.36 15.67 -11.68
N TYR A 263 -0.25 16.18 -11.14
CA TYR A 263 0.19 17.56 -11.35
C TYR A 263 1.15 17.64 -12.56
N PRO A 264 1.48 18.83 -13.07
CA PRO A 264 2.37 18.97 -14.23
C PRO A 264 3.81 18.47 -13.98
N VAL A 265 4.41 17.79 -14.97
CA VAL A 265 5.82 17.38 -14.92
C VAL A 265 6.73 18.59 -15.04
N SER A 266 7.66 18.75 -14.10
CA SER A 266 8.61 19.87 -14.02
C SER A 266 10.06 19.39 -13.87
N PRO A 267 11.06 20.05 -14.51
CA PRO A 267 12.48 19.76 -14.29
C PRO A 267 12.89 19.96 -12.83
N ALA A 268 12.44 21.05 -12.20
CA ALA A 268 12.62 21.25 -10.77
C ALA A 268 11.54 20.48 -9.99
N GLN A 269 11.95 19.70 -8.98
CA GLN A 269 11.05 18.97 -8.10
C GLN A 269 10.13 19.94 -7.36
N PRO A 270 8.80 19.84 -7.51
CA PRO A 270 7.86 20.66 -6.75
C PRO A 270 7.81 20.26 -5.27
N VAL A 271 7.90 21.24 -4.36
CA VAL A 271 7.90 21.03 -2.90
C VAL A 271 7.09 22.12 -2.15
N PRO A 272 5.80 21.90 -1.82
CA PRO A 272 4.93 20.83 -2.30
C PRO A 272 4.48 21.04 -3.76
N PRO A 273 3.99 19.99 -4.45
CA PRO A 273 3.39 20.14 -5.76
C PRO A 273 2.12 21.00 -5.74
N ALA A 274 1.97 21.87 -6.74
CA ALA A 274 0.77 22.63 -7.00
C ALA A 274 -0.04 22.00 -8.15
N GLY A 275 -1.37 22.05 -8.04
CA GLY A 275 -2.28 21.39 -8.99
C GLY A 275 -2.41 19.88 -8.77
N GLY A 276 -3.14 19.22 -9.66
CA GLY A 276 -3.42 17.79 -9.57
C GLY A 276 -4.34 17.43 -8.39
N ASN A 277 -4.12 16.24 -7.84
CA ASN A 277 -4.92 15.65 -6.77
C ASN A 277 -4.05 15.37 -5.54
N SER A 278 -4.67 15.33 -4.36
CA SER A 278 -3.99 14.90 -3.13
C SER A 278 -4.86 14.06 -2.21
N ALA A 279 -4.23 13.24 -1.37
CA ALA A 279 -4.89 12.41 -0.36
C ALA A 279 -4.01 12.24 0.87
N LEU A 280 -4.65 12.28 2.04
CA LEU A 280 -4.04 12.01 3.33
C LEU A 280 -3.82 10.50 3.50
N LEU A 281 -2.65 10.11 4.00
CA LEU A 281 -2.32 8.70 4.27
C LEU A 281 -2.10 8.41 5.74
N ALA A 282 -1.50 9.34 6.47
CA ALA A 282 -1.34 9.25 7.91
C ALA A 282 -1.40 10.65 8.53
N THR A 283 -1.96 10.73 9.73
CA THR A 283 -1.96 11.90 10.61
C THR A 283 -1.04 11.68 11.80
N ASN A 284 -0.72 12.74 12.52
CA ASN A 284 0.16 12.71 13.69
C ASN A 284 1.55 12.14 13.39
N VAL A 285 2.03 12.43 12.18
CA VAL A 285 3.36 12.04 11.72
C VAL A 285 4.40 12.97 12.34
N ASN A 286 5.46 12.40 12.91
CA ASN A 286 6.58 13.20 13.37
C ASN A 286 7.42 13.68 12.16
N ASN A 287 7.29 14.97 11.82
CA ASN A 287 7.99 15.58 10.69
C ASN A 287 9.51 15.49 10.80
N ALA A 288 10.10 15.42 12.00
CA ALA A 288 11.56 15.35 12.15
C ALA A 288 12.09 13.99 11.68
N THR A 289 11.37 12.91 12.00
CA THR A 289 11.79 11.53 11.70
C THR A 289 11.22 10.98 10.40
N CYS A 290 10.07 11.49 9.92
CA CYS A 290 9.52 11.13 8.62
C CYS A 290 10.48 11.56 7.52
N ASN A 291 11.12 10.60 6.85
CA ASN A 291 12.11 10.91 5.82
C ASN A 291 12.14 9.88 4.71
N PHE A 292 12.59 10.34 3.55
CA PHE A 292 12.89 9.54 2.38
C PHE A 292 14.38 9.68 2.06
N SER A 293 14.98 8.58 1.60
CA SER A 293 16.27 8.60 0.96
C SER A 293 16.25 7.68 -0.26
N TYR A 294 17.04 8.03 -1.26
CA TYR A 294 17.18 7.24 -2.47
C TYR A 294 18.65 7.08 -2.78
N ALA A 295 19.09 5.83 -2.85
CA ALA A 295 20.43 5.47 -3.24
C ALA A 295 20.37 4.59 -4.48
N THR A 296 21.14 4.94 -5.50
CA THR A 296 21.36 4.09 -6.68
C THR A 296 22.56 3.17 -6.41
N ALA A 297 22.44 1.90 -6.81
CA ALA A 297 23.46 0.89 -6.64
C ALA A 297 23.68 0.05 -7.92
N GLY A 298 24.78 -0.71 -7.96
CA GLY A 298 25.15 -1.56 -9.09
C GLY A 298 25.86 -0.82 -10.24
N ALA A 299 26.47 -1.58 -11.15
CA ALA A 299 27.18 -1.02 -12.31
C ALA A 299 26.20 -0.21 -13.17
N GLY A 300 26.49 1.09 -13.36
CA GLY A 300 25.63 2.01 -14.10
C GLY A 300 24.30 2.36 -13.41
N GLY A 301 24.15 2.13 -12.09
CA GLY A 301 22.96 2.57 -11.34
C GLY A 301 21.66 1.83 -11.66
N ARG A 302 21.75 0.61 -12.21
CA ARG A 302 20.62 -0.19 -12.72
C ARG A 302 19.66 -0.71 -11.65
N THR A 303 20.03 -0.61 -10.38
CA THR A 303 19.14 -0.84 -9.26
C THR A 303 19.14 0.37 -8.33
N GLY A 304 18.03 0.59 -7.65
CA GLY A 304 17.92 1.61 -6.61
C GLY A 304 17.30 1.03 -5.34
N VAL A 305 17.61 1.66 -4.21
CA VAL A 305 16.96 1.40 -2.93
C VAL A 305 16.39 2.72 -2.43
N VAL A 306 15.08 2.73 -2.26
CA VAL A 306 14.39 3.79 -1.52
C VAL A 306 14.28 3.34 -0.08
N ALA A 307 14.78 4.15 0.85
CA ALA A 307 14.55 3.96 2.27
C ALA A 307 13.55 5.01 2.75
N LEU A 308 12.65 4.59 3.63
CA LEU A 308 11.66 5.47 4.22
C LEU A 308 11.45 5.15 5.69
N THR A 309 11.42 6.20 6.51
CA THR A 309 11.11 6.12 7.94
C THR A 309 9.81 6.86 8.16
N LEU A 310 8.89 6.24 8.90
CA LEU A 310 7.63 6.85 9.30
C LEU A 310 7.45 6.66 10.81
N GLU A 311 7.21 7.75 11.53
CA GLU A 311 6.90 7.73 12.95
C GLU A 311 5.56 8.43 13.16
N VAL A 312 4.66 7.77 13.87
CA VAL A 312 3.32 8.25 14.17
C VAL A 312 3.12 8.25 15.68
N SER A 313 2.61 9.34 16.23
CA SER A 313 2.43 9.50 17.67
C SER A 313 1.01 9.93 18.04
N GLN A 314 0.38 9.30 19.03
CA GLN A 314 -0.92 9.71 19.55
C GLN A 314 -1.02 9.44 21.04
N SER A 315 -1.45 10.44 21.83
CA SER A 315 -1.74 10.30 23.26
C SER A 315 -0.61 9.61 24.05
N ASN A 316 0.64 10.08 23.89
CA ASN A 316 1.89 9.56 24.47
C ASN A 316 2.36 8.19 23.96
N GLU A 317 1.70 7.63 22.95
CA GLU A 317 2.16 6.43 22.26
C GLU A 317 2.85 6.79 20.94
N THR A 318 3.93 6.09 20.61
CA THR A 318 4.69 6.31 19.37
C THR A 318 5.03 4.98 18.72
N VAL A 319 4.77 4.89 17.42
CA VAL A 319 5.20 3.78 16.57
C VAL A 319 6.13 4.32 15.50
N ARG A 320 7.31 3.70 15.34
CA ARG A 320 8.28 4.02 14.29
C ARG A 320 8.51 2.80 13.43
N LEU A 321 8.30 2.95 12.13
CA LEU A 321 8.55 1.94 11.12
C LEU A 321 9.62 2.41 10.14
N PHE A 322 10.37 1.43 9.64
CA PHE A 322 11.37 1.60 8.60
C PHE A 322 11.13 0.57 7.50
N GLN A 323 11.19 1.00 6.25
CA GLN A 323 11.02 0.10 5.11
C GLN A 323 11.98 0.48 3.99
N GLN A 324 12.52 -0.54 3.34
CA GLN A 324 13.33 -0.42 2.13
C GLN A 324 12.59 -1.01 0.94
N VAL A 325 12.67 -0.31 -0.19
CA VAL A 325 12.04 -0.72 -1.44
C VAL A 325 13.11 -0.77 -2.51
N HIS A 326 13.34 -1.98 -3.03
CA HIS A 326 14.16 -2.16 -4.22
C HIS A 326 13.36 -1.71 -5.46
N VAL A 327 13.98 -0.89 -6.29
CA VAL A 327 13.42 -0.39 -7.54
C VAL A 327 14.34 -0.73 -8.71
N SER A 328 13.73 -0.98 -9.88
CA SER A 328 14.46 -1.26 -11.11
C SER A 328 14.76 0.03 -11.84
N ASN A 329 16.04 0.25 -12.16
CA ASN A 329 16.52 1.33 -13.01
C ASN A 329 16.99 0.78 -14.36
N VAL A 330 16.33 -0.28 -14.84
CA VAL A 330 16.55 -0.83 -16.19
C VAL A 330 15.48 -0.26 -17.12
N PRO A 331 15.82 0.76 -17.93
CA PRO A 331 14.89 1.38 -18.87
C PRO A 331 14.70 0.58 -20.17
#